data_AF-A0A836ZUJ2-F1
#
_entry.id   AF-A0A836ZUJ2-F1
#
_cell.length_a   1.000
_cell.length_b   1.000
_cell.length_c   1.000
_cell.angle_alpha   90.00
_cell.angle_beta   90.00
_cell.angle_gamma   90.00
#
_symmetry.space_group_name_H-M   'P 1'
#
loop_
_entity.id
_entity.type
_entity.pdbx_description
1 polymer ?
#
loop_
_entity_poly.entity_id
_entity_poly.type
_entity_poly.pdbx_seq_one_letter_code
_entity_poly.pdbx_strand_id
1 'polypeptide(L)'
;MKTITAVASIILALGLLPRAEAAKPSNTAQLQSALACQSAAKPEQVEALIHQLRGVRLVGTSTTDAEYSLPNPVEVYGAPITRIIIQRNWNEDGEFVEYQSIFEGEFKL
;
A
#
# COMPACT_ATOMS: atom_id res chain seq x y z
N MET A 1 28.43 60.15 34.39
CA MET A 1 28.21 59.43 33.13
C MET A 1 27.76 58.02 33.48
N LYS A 2 26.51 57.64 33.17
CA LYS A 2 25.94 56.31 33.47
C LYS A 2 25.84 55.53 32.16
N THR A 3 26.54 54.40 32.08
CA THR A 3 26.49 53.45 30.97
C THR A 3 25.23 52.59 31.10
N ILE A 4 24.40 52.56 30.04
CA ILE A 4 23.20 51.73 29.97
C ILE A 4 23.58 50.48 29.16
N THR A 5 23.58 49.32 29.83
CA THR A 5 23.79 48.01 29.22
C THR A 5 22.49 47.54 28.60
N ALA A 6 22.44 47.45 27.27
CA ALA A 6 21.28 46.91 26.55
C ALA A 6 21.35 45.37 26.54
N VAL A 7 20.34 44.71 27.12
CA VAL A 7 20.17 43.26 27.09
C VAL A 7 19.51 42.89 25.76
N ALA A 8 20.28 42.24 24.87
CA ALA A 8 19.76 41.72 23.62
C ALA A 8 18.89 40.48 23.89
N SER A 9 17.58 40.62 23.72
CA SER A 9 16.64 39.48 23.76
C SER A 9 16.70 38.75 22.42
N ILE A 10 17.23 37.53 22.44
CA ILE A 10 17.14 36.61 21.29
C ILE A 10 15.71 36.05 21.26
N ILE A 11 14.90 36.55 20.33
CA ILE A 11 13.60 35.98 20.03
C ILE A 11 13.84 34.66 19.29
N LEU A 12 13.62 33.54 19.99
CA LEU A 12 13.60 32.22 19.37
C LEU A 12 12.29 32.10 18.58
N ALA A 13 12.33 32.50 17.29
CA ALA A 13 11.24 32.22 16.38
C ALA A 13 11.18 30.70 16.17
N LEU A 14 10.27 30.02 16.88
CA LEU A 14 9.81 28.69 16.48
C LEU A 14 9.16 28.86 15.11
N GLY A 15 9.96 28.65 14.06
CA GLY A 15 9.48 28.64 12.69
C GLY A 15 8.31 27.67 12.57
N LEU A 16 7.24 28.13 11.93
CA LEU A 16 6.27 27.25 11.30
C LEU A 16 7.03 26.42 10.26
N LEU A 17 7.55 25.26 10.68
CA LEU A 17 7.88 24.22 9.72
C LEU A 17 6.54 23.78 9.12
N PRO A 18 6.35 23.84 7.79
CA PRO A 18 5.20 23.18 7.20
C PRO A 18 5.24 21.73 7.65
N ARG A 19 4.13 21.24 8.22
CA ARG A 19 3.96 19.82 8.51
C ARG A 19 4.24 19.09 7.20
N ALA A 20 5.36 18.37 7.11
CA ALA A 20 5.68 17.57 5.95
C ALA A 20 4.54 16.57 5.80
N GLU A 21 3.67 16.80 4.82
CA GLU A 21 2.65 15.84 4.45
C GLU A 21 3.39 14.60 3.99
N ALA A 22 3.17 13.47 4.68
CA ALA A 22 3.85 12.24 4.34
C ALA A 22 3.56 11.93 2.86
N ALA A 23 4.63 11.75 2.08
CA ALA A 23 4.49 11.48 0.66
C ALA A 23 3.56 10.28 0.45
N LYS A 24 2.63 10.39 -0.51
CA LYS A 24 1.73 9.30 -0.85
C LYS A 24 2.55 8.06 -1.21
N PRO A 25 2.27 6.87 -0.62
CA PRO A 25 2.99 5.66 -0.96
C PRO A 25 2.83 5.32 -2.45
N SER A 26 3.83 4.67 -3.05
CA SER A 26 3.73 4.22 -4.44
C SER A 26 2.59 3.20 -4.60
N ASN A 27 2.09 3.01 -5.82
CA ASN A 27 1.06 2.00 -6.09
C ASN A 27 1.54 0.59 -5.75
N THR A 28 2.82 0.29 -5.99
CA THR A 28 3.47 -0.95 -5.55
C THR A 28 3.39 -1.11 -4.04
N ALA A 29 3.77 -0.09 -3.26
CA ALA A 29 3.74 -0.16 -1.81
C ALA A 29 2.31 -0.30 -1.26
N GLN A 30 1.34 0.39 -1.88
CA GLN A 30 -0.07 0.24 -1.51
C GLN A 30 -0.58 -1.18 -1.79
N LEU A 31 -0.25 -1.75 -2.95
CA LEU A 31 -0.66 -3.12 -3.30
C LEU A 31 0.00 -4.15 -2.37
N GLN A 32 1.30 -4.01 -2.09
CA GLN A 32 2.01 -4.87 -1.14
C GLN A 32 1.37 -4.82 0.25
N SER A 33 1.02 -3.63 0.74
CA SER A 33 0.37 -3.46 2.04
C SER A 33 -1.03 -4.11 2.07
N ALA A 34 -1.79 -4.04 0.98
CA ALA A 34 -3.08 -4.72 0.87
C ALA A 34 -2.92 -6.25 0.90
N LEU A 35 -2.03 -6.80 0.07
CA LEU A 35 -1.80 -8.25 -0.02
C LEU A 35 -1.18 -8.83 1.25
N ALA A 36 -0.45 -8.02 2.02
CA ALA A 36 0.09 -8.40 3.33
C ALA A 36 -0.89 -8.19 4.50
N CYS A 37 -2.16 -7.87 4.22
CA CYS A 37 -3.18 -7.55 5.22
C CYS A 37 -2.77 -6.43 6.20
N GLN A 38 -1.91 -5.52 5.76
CA GLN A 38 -1.43 -4.36 6.53
C GLN A 38 -2.27 -3.10 6.26
N SER A 39 -3.25 -3.19 5.37
CA SER A 39 -4.20 -2.12 5.08
C SER A 39 -5.61 -2.66 4.90
N ALA A 40 -6.62 -1.84 5.17
CA ALA A 40 -8.04 -2.15 4.97
C ALA A 40 -8.51 -1.84 3.53
N ALA A 41 -7.68 -2.17 2.54
CA ALA A 41 -7.98 -1.88 1.13
C ALA A 41 -9.22 -2.64 0.66
N LYS A 42 -10.14 -1.93 0.02
CA LYS A 42 -11.30 -2.54 -0.61
C LYS A 42 -10.91 -3.28 -1.90
N PRO A 43 -11.67 -4.29 -2.33
CA PRO A 43 -11.35 -5.06 -3.53
C PRO A 43 -11.20 -4.19 -4.78
N GLU A 44 -12.05 -3.17 -4.95
CA GLU A 44 -12.00 -2.26 -6.09
C GLU A 44 -10.74 -1.38 -6.07
N GLN A 45 -10.22 -1.08 -4.87
CA GLN A 45 -8.94 -0.36 -4.73
C GLN A 45 -7.77 -1.27 -5.10
N VAL A 46 -7.81 -2.53 -4.68
CA VAL A 46 -6.79 -3.53 -5.05
C VAL A 46 -6.77 -3.74 -6.56
N GLU A 47 -7.94 -3.91 -7.19
CA GLU A 47 -8.05 -4.00 -8.65
C GLU A 47 -7.52 -2.74 -9.35
N ALA A 48 -7.88 -1.55 -8.87
CA ALA A 48 -7.36 -0.30 -9.43
C ALA A 48 -5.83 -0.22 -9.37
N LEU A 49 -5.23 -0.67 -8.26
CA LEU A 49 -3.78 -0.74 -8.11
C LEU A 49 -3.15 -1.74 -9.09
N ILE A 50 -3.77 -2.92 -9.26
CA ILE A 50 -3.34 -3.93 -10.24
C ILE A 50 -3.32 -3.33 -11.65
N HIS A 51 -4.41 -2.68 -12.08
CA HIS A 51 -4.48 -2.03 -13.41
C HIS A 51 -3.46 -0.90 -13.56
N GLN A 52 -3.26 -0.09 -12.52
CA GLN A 52 -2.24 0.97 -12.54
C GLN A 52 -0.81 0.42 -12.65
N LEU A 53 -0.57 -0.80 -12.16
CA LEU A 53 0.68 -1.54 -12.32
C LEU A 53 0.73 -2.33 -13.63
N ARG A 54 -0.20 -2.06 -14.56
CA ARG A 54 -0.35 -2.74 -15.86
C ARG A 54 -0.63 -4.23 -15.74
N GLY A 55 -1.15 -4.66 -14.59
CA GLY A 55 -1.69 -5.99 -14.44
C GLY A 55 -2.88 -6.22 -15.37
N VAL A 56 -3.09 -7.47 -15.75
CA VAL A 56 -4.19 -7.86 -16.65
C VAL A 56 -5.06 -8.90 -15.98
N ARG A 57 -6.36 -8.80 -16.20
CA ARG A 57 -7.32 -9.79 -15.75
C ARG A 57 -7.20 -11.04 -16.63
N LEU A 58 -7.05 -12.20 -16.00
CA LEU A 58 -6.95 -13.50 -16.66
C LEU A 58 -8.31 -14.19 -16.75
N VAL A 59 -9.04 -14.23 -15.64
CA VAL A 59 -10.35 -14.89 -15.55
C VAL A 59 -11.21 -14.21 -14.48
N GLY A 60 -12.53 -14.38 -14.54
CA GLY A 60 -13.43 -13.99 -13.45
C GLY A 60 -14.75 -13.39 -13.90
N THR A 61 -15.73 -13.38 -13.01
CA THR A 61 -17.11 -12.90 -13.26
C THR A 61 -17.38 -11.51 -12.69
N SER A 62 -16.58 -11.05 -11.71
CA SER A 62 -16.72 -9.74 -11.05
C SER A 62 -15.35 -9.20 -10.62
N THR A 63 -15.28 -7.98 -10.09
CA THR A 63 -14.02 -7.42 -9.55
C THR A 63 -13.51 -8.23 -8.34
N THR A 64 -14.44 -8.70 -7.50
CA THR A 64 -14.21 -9.52 -6.30
C THR A 64 -14.09 -11.01 -6.55
N ASP A 65 -14.36 -11.49 -7.76
CA ASP A 65 -14.23 -12.91 -8.15
C ASP A 65 -13.45 -12.97 -9.46
N ALA A 66 -12.14 -12.78 -9.34
CA ALA A 66 -11.25 -12.64 -10.47
C ALA A 66 -9.81 -13.02 -10.17
N GLU A 67 -9.13 -13.39 -11.23
CA GLU A 67 -7.70 -13.62 -11.25
C GLU A 67 -7.02 -12.58 -12.14
N TYR A 68 -5.88 -12.08 -11.66
CA TYR A 68 -5.04 -11.11 -12.34
C TYR A 68 -3.60 -11.58 -12.40
N SER A 69 -2.90 -11.24 -13.48
CA SER A 69 -1.45 -11.30 -13.54
C SER A 69 -0.84 -9.90 -13.47
N LEU A 70 0.39 -9.83 -12.96
CA LEU A 70 1.21 -8.63 -12.94
C LEU A 70 2.41 -8.80 -13.87
N PRO A 71 2.73 -7.82 -14.73
CA PRO A 71 3.89 -7.90 -15.62
C PRO A 71 5.22 -7.75 -14.87
N ASN A 72 5.22 -7.11 -13.71
CA ASN A 72 6.37 -7.00 -12.81
C ASN A 72 5.94 -7.50 -11.43
N PRO A 73 6.73 -8.38 -10.77
CA PRO A 73 6.37 -8.90 -9.46
C PRO A 73 6.25 -7.82 -8.39
N VAL A 74 5.38 -8.05 -7.41
CA VAL A 74 5.34 -7.28 -6.15
C VAL A 74 5.74 -8.16 -4.99
N GLU A 75 6.65 -7.70 -4.15
CA GLU A 75 7.15 -8.51 -3.02
C GLU A 75 6.14 -8.53 -1.87
N VAL A 76 5.68 -9.71 -1.47
CA VAL A 76 4.80 -9.92 -0.31
C VAL A 76 5.43 -10.97 0.58
N TYR A 77 5.72 -10.62 1.84
CA TYR A 77 6.45 -11.48 2.77
C TYR A 77 7.78 -12.06 2.22
N GLY A 78 8.45 -11.33 1.32
CA GLY A 78 9.70 -11.75 0.68
C GLY A 78 9.54 -12.72 -0.49
N ALA A 79 8.30 -12.95 -0.93
CA ALA A 79 7.98 -13.71 -2.13
C ALA A 79 7.57 -12.77 -3.28
N PRO A 80 8.10 -12.97 -4.51
CA PRO A 80 7.71 -12.16 -5.66
C PRO A 80 6.34 -12.59 -6.18
N ILE A 81 5.29 -11.80 -5.99
CA ILE A 81 3.94 -12.16 -6.42
C ILE A 81 3.71 -11.71 -7.86
N THR A 82 3.34 -12.65 -8.74
CA THR A 82 3.03 -12.39 -10.16
C THR A 82 1.57 -12.64 -10.50
N ARG A 83 0.84 -13.38 -9.66
CA ARG A 83 -0.60 -13.66 -9.83
C ARG A 83 -1.35 -13.39 -8.54
N ILE A 84 -2.52 -12.78 -8.68
CA ILE A 84 -3.39 -12.39 -7.57
C ILE A 84 -4.80 -12.90 -7.88
N ILE A 85 -5.38 -13.63 -6.94
CA ILE A 85 -6.78 -14.01 -6.98
C ILE A 85 -7.51 -13.19 -5.91
N ILE A 86 -8.60 -12.57 -6.31
CA ILE A 86 -9.54 -11.90 -5.41
C ILE A 86 -10.82 -12.72 -5.45
N GLN A 87 -11.28 -13.19 -4.29
CA GLN A 87 -12.49 -14.02 -4.17
C GLN A 87 -13.38 -13.54 -3.03
N ARG A 88 -14.68 -13.51 -3.27
CA ARG A 88 -15.68 -13.35 -2.21
C ARG A 88 -15.93 -14.71 -1.55
N ASN A 89 -15.80 -14.75 -0.25
CA ASN A 89 -15.98 -15.94 0.57
C ASN A 89 -16.94 -15.67 1.73
N TRP A 90 -17.33 -16.73 2.43
CA TRP A 90 -18.28 -16.68 3.54
C TRP A 90 -17.82 -17.59 4.68
N ASN A 91 -17.89 -17.11 5.92
CA ASN A 91 -17.68 -17.90 7.13
C ASN A 91 -18.78 -17.64 8.17
N GLU A 92 -18.59 -18.10 9.42
CA GLU A 92 -19.57 -17.93 10.51
C GLU A 92 -19.80 -16.45 10.87
N ASP A 93 -18.83 -15.58 10.60
CA ASP A 93 -18.89 -14.12 10.84
C ASP A 93 -19.51 -13.35 9.67
N GLY A 94 -19.75 -14.01 8.54
CA GLY A 94 -20.39 -13.46 7.35
C GLY A 94 -19.48 -13.42 6.12
N GLU A 95 -19.78 -12.48 5.22
CA GLU A 95 -19.03 -12.30 3.97
C GLU A 95 -17.65 -11.68 4.22
N PHE A 96 -16.63 -12.20 3.56
CA PHE A 96 -15.31 -11.58 3.51
C PHE A 96 -14.68 -11.71 2.12
N VAL A 97 -13.67 -10.88 1.84
CA VAL A 97 -12.89 -10.99 0.61
C VAL A 97 -11.52 -11.59 0.93
N GLU A 98 -11.20 -12.65 0.23
CA GLU A 98 -9.91 -13.30 0.28
C GLU A 98 -9.03 -12.79 -0.86
N TYR A 99 -7.78 -12.47 -0.51
CA TYR A 99 -6.72 -12.16 -1.46
C TYR A 99 -5.70 -13.30 -1.43
N GLN A 100 -5.61 -14.07 -2.51
CA GLN A 100 -4.58 -15.09 -2.65
C GLN A 100 -3.46 -14.55 -3.54
N SER A 101 -2.23 -14.67 -3.05
CA SER A 101 -1.03 -14.26 -3.76
C SER A 101 -0.28 -15.50 -4.23
N ILE A 102 -0.08 -15.63 -5.54
CA ILE A 102 0.57 -16.77 -6.17
C ILE A 102 1.94 -16.33 -6.69
N PHE A 103 2.95 -17.10 -6.34
CA PHE A 103 4.30 -17.03 -6.89
C PHE A 103 4.53 -18.23 -7.81
N GLU A 104 5.02 -17.98 -9.02
CA GLU A 104 5.31 -19.03 -10.02
C GLU A 104 6.78 -19.48 -10.02
N GLY A 105 7.57 -19.17 -8.99
CA GLY A 105 8.97 -19.60 -8.89
C GLY A 105 9.21 -20.77 -7.92
N GLU A 106 10.44 -21.28 -7.94
CA GLU A 106 10.86 -22.38 -7.06
C GLU A 106 11.21 -21.85 -5.66
N PHE A 107 10.68 -22.50 -4.61
CA PHE A 107 11.19 -22.33 -3.25
C PHE A 107 12.59 -22.96 -3.16
N LYS A 108 13.62 -22.14 -3.04
CA LYS A 108 14.90 -22.61 -2.51
C LYS A 108 14.81 -22.55 -0.99
N LEU A 109 14.45 -23.68 -0.37
CA LEU A 109 14.56 -23.91 1.07
C LEU A 109 16.02 -24.11 1.47
#